data_AF-A0A6N8ZZD0-F1
#
_entry.id   AF-A0A6N8ZZD0-F1
#
_cell.length_a   1.000
_cell.length_b   1.000
_cell.length_c   1.000
_cell.angle_alpha   90.00
_cell.angle_beta   90.00
_cell.angle_gamma   90.00
#
_symmetry.space_group_name_H-M   'P 1'
#
loop_
_entity.id
_entity.type
_entity.pdbx_description
1 polymer ?
#
loop_
_entity_poly.entity_id
_entity_poly.type
_entity_poly.pdbx_seq_one_letter_code
_entity_poly.pdbx_strand_id
1 'polypeptide(L)'
;MGTKVVCWNIARINDPWRELAEMDADVALLQEAGKVPEDVASEVEIGPPEHWDSHCWNSEWYKDRLPFLLDRWPMVVKLSDRVEVEWFKQVSPIKATAEDEIAVSGIGTIAAARIIPRDDEPFIAVSMYVCPLDRPTPNRPRTTEILRRICASDHLGPVRIHR
;
A
#
# COMPACT_ATOMS: atom_id res chain seq x y z
N MET A 1 -9.32 -3.99 22.97
CA MET A 1 -9.74 -2.86 22.10
C MET A 1 -9.38 -3.26 20.68
N GLY A 2 -10.24 -3.03 19.70
CA GLY A 2 -9.96 -3.44 18.32
C GLY A 2 -8.88 -2.58 17.65
N THR A 3 -8.25 -3.13 16.62
CA THR A 3 -7.26 -2.42 15.79
C THR A 3 -7.89 -1.24 15.06
N LYS A 4 -7.25 -0.07 15.14
CA LYS A 4 -7.70 1.17 14.51
C LYS A 4 -6.93 1.42 13.23
N VAL A 5 -7.65 1.44 12.11
CA VAL A 5 -7.08 1.69 10.79
C VAL A 5 -7.65 2.99 10.23
N VAL A 6 -6.78 3.88 9.76
CA VAL A 6 -7.16 5.06 8.99
C VAL A 6 -6.80 4.86 7.52
N CYS A 7 -7.63 5.35 6.61
CA CYS A 7 -7.35 5.34 5.18
C CYS A 7 -7.44 6.78 4.66
N TRP A 8 -6.37 7.27 4.03
CA TRP A 8 -6.29 8.68 3.66
C TRP A 8 -5.43 8.90 2.41
N ASN A 9 -6.01 9.52 1.38
CA ASN A 9 -5.24 10.17 0.32
C ASN A 9 -4.75 11.54 0.81
N ILE A 10 -3.45 11.66 1.05
CA ILE A 10 -2.86 12.89 1.62
C ILE A 10 -2.28 13.84 0.57
N ALA A 11 -2.44 13.52 -0.73
CA ALA A 11 -2.08 14.37 -1.87
C ALA A 11 -0.65 14.95 -1.81
N ARG A 12 0.29 14.21 -1.19
CA ARG A 12 1.68 14.61 -0.90
C ARG A 12 1.82 15.85 -0.01
N ILE A 13 0.82 16.15 0.79
CA ILE A 13 0.85 17.26 1.74
C ILE A 13 1.53 16.78 3.02
N ASN A 14 2.42 17.60 3.58
CA ASN A 14 3.19 17.23 4.78
C ASN A 14 2.36 17.29 6.07
N ASP A 15 1.38 18.19 6.18
CA ASP A 15 0.61 18.37 7.41
C ASP A 15 -0.15 17.11 7.85
N PRO A 16 -0.80 16.34 6.95
CA PRO A 16 -1.38 15.04 7.29
C PRO A 16 -0.41 14.05 7.94
N TRP A 17 0.89 14.08 7.61
CA TRP A 17 1.86 13.20 8.27
C TRP A 17 2.02 13.51 9.76
N ARG A 18 1.94 14.79 10.14
CA ARG A 18 1.99 15.24 11.54
C ARG A 18 0.72 14.84 12.27
N GLU A 19 -0.44 15.01 11.63
CA GLU A 19 -1.70 14.56 12.19
C GLU A 19 -1.72 13.04 12.42
N LEU A 20 -1.13 12.25 11.51
CA LEU A 20 -1.01 10.81 11.65
C LEU A 20 -0.10 10.38 12.79
N ALA A 21 1.04 11.07 12.98
CA ALA A 21 1.99 10.76 14.06
C ALA A 21 1.39 10.95 15.45
N GLU A 22 0.49 11.92 15.60
CA GLU A 22 -0.24 12.19 16.86
C GLU A 22 -1.55 11.39 16.99
N MET A 23 -1.98 10.71 15.92
CA MET A 23 -3.28 10.04 15.88
C MET A 23 -3.30 8.79 16.76
N ASP A 24 -4.37 8.59 17.52
CA ASP A 24 -4.63 7.31 18.20
C ASP A 24 -5.18 6.26 17.22
N ALA A 25 -4.38 5.95 16.19
CA ALA A 25 -4.57 4.88 15.22
C ALA A 25 -3.39 3.90 15.30
N ASP A 26 -3.58 2.68 14.80
CA ASP A 26 -2.53 1.65 14.80
C ASP A 26 -1.85 1.55 13.44
N VAL A 27 -2.63 1.72 12.37
CA VAL A 27 -2.18 1.59 10.99
C VAL A 27 -2.83 2.67 10.12
N ALA A 28 -2.07 3.25 9.20
CA ALA A 28 -2.59 4.09 8.14
C ALA A 28 -2.38 3.47 6.74
N LEU A 29 -3.42 3.57 5.91
CA LEU A 29 -3.42 3.20 4.50
C LEU A 29 -3.40 4.50 3.69
N LEU A 30 -2.20 4.94 3.31
CA LEU A 30 -2.01 6.22 2.65
C LEU A 30 -2.02 6.07 1.14
N GLN A 31 -2.65 7.01 0.44
CA GLN A 31 -2.52 7.19 -1.00
C GLN A 31 -1.86 8.53 -1.29
N GLU A 32 -1.08 8.57 -2.38
CA GLU A 32 -0.29 9.75 -2.75
C GLU A 32 0.56 10.25 -1.58
N ALA A 33 1.18 9.32 -0.84
CA ALA A 33 1.80 9.61 0.45
C ALA A 33 2.97 10.60 0.34
N GLY A 34 3.70 10.58 -0.78
CA GLY A 34 4.93 11.34 -0.92
C GLY A 34 6.04 10.82 0.01
N LYS A 35 7.06 11.65 0.22
CA LYS A 35 8.14 11.37 1.16
C LYS A 35 7.66 11.72 2.58
N VAL A 36 8.00 10.87 3.56
CA VAL A 36 7.79 11.18 4.98
C VAL A 36 8.62 12.42 5.37
N PRO A 37 8.02 13.43 6.01
CA PRO A 37 8.75 14.58 6.54
C PRO A 37 9.76 14.17 7.63
N GLU A 38 10.94 14.79 7.63
CA GLU A 38 12.05 14.44 8.53
C GLU A 38 11.69 14.62 10.01
N ASP A 39 10.80 15.57 10.32
CA ASP A 39 10.35 15.89 11.68
C ASP A 39 9.48 14.79 12.30
N VAL A 40 8.85 13.93 11.50
CA VAL A 40 7.98 12.82 11.98
C VAL A 40 8.49 11.44 11.57
N ALA A 41 9.64 11.36 10.89
CA ALA A 41 10.18 10.10 10.37
C ALA A 41 10.50 9.06 11.45
N SER A 42 10.75 9.49 12.70
CA SER A 42 10.98 8.61 13.84
C SER A 42 9.69 8.13 14.53
N GLU A 43 8.55 8.70 14.21
CA GLU A 43 7.25 8.42 14.86
C GLU A 43 6.38 7.45 14.05
N VAL A 44 6.78 7.17 12.81
CA VAL A 44 6.07 6.27 11.90
C VAL A 44 7.02 5.23 11.32
N GLU A 45 6.50 4.04 11.04
CA GLU A 45 7.25 3.01 10.34
C GLU A 45 6.56 2.70 9.01
N ILE A 46 7.29 2.84 7.90
CA ILE A 46 6.78 2.69 6.53
C ILE A 46 7.28 1.41 5.84
N GLY A 47 7.97 0.55 6.60
CA GLY A 47 8.66 -0.61 6.08
C GLY A 47 9.86 -0.25 5.18
N PRO A 48 10.60 -1.27 4.72
CA PRO A 48 11.71 -1.10 3.78
C PRO A 48 11.28 -0.33 2.52
N PRO A 49 12.12 0.57 1.95
CA PRO A 49 11.78 1.34 0.74
C PRO A 49 11.30 0.46 -0.39
N GLU A 50 11.85 -0.74 -0.47
CA GLU A 50 11.51 -1.70 -1.48
C GLU A 50 10.07 -2.29 -1.27
N HIS A 51 9.32 -1.91 -0.25
CA HIS A 51 7.91 -2.31 -0.16
C HIS A 51 6.95 -1.28 -0.76
N TRP A 52 7.44 -0.08 -1.12
CA TRP A 52 6.58 1.02 -1.58
C TRP A 52 7.22 2.01 -2.57
N ASP A 53 8.54 2.16 -2.57
CA ASP A 53 9.30 3.10 -3.41
C ASP A 53 9.50 2.50 -4.81
N SER A 54 8.81 3.02 -5.81
CA SER A 54 9.00 2.53 -7.18
C SER A 54 10.37 2.89 -7.77
N HIS A 55 11.10 3.86 -7.20
CA HIS A 55 12.47 4.16 -7.64
C HIS A 55 13.43 3.02 -7.31
N CYS A 56 13.23 2.35 -6.17
CA CYS A 56 14.02 1.19 -5.76
C CYS A 56 13.84 -0.01 -6.70
N TRP A 57 12.70 -0.08 -7.39
CA TRP A 57 12.32 -1.23 -8.22
C TRP A 57 12.16 -0.93 -9.68
N ASN A 58 12.60 0.25 -10.11
CA ASN A 58 12.34 0.79 -11.41
C ASN A 58 12.97 -0.12 -12.48
N SER A 59 12.26 -1.19 -12.84
CA SER A 59 12.56 -2.05 -13.96
C SER A 59 12.74 -1.13 -15.15
N GLU A 60 13.64 -1.48 -16.06
CA GLU A 60 13.87 -0.67 -17.27
C GLU A 60 12.58 -0.38 -18.05
N TRP A 61 11.51 -1.15 -17.80
CA TRP A 61 10.17 -0.91 -18.30
C TRP A 61 9.54 0.41 -17.84
N TYR A 62 9.69 0.76 -16.55
CA TYR A 62 9.10 1.97 -15.94
C TYR A 62 10.01 3.18 -16.04
N LYS A 63 11.34 2.94 -16.08
CA LYS A 63 12.35 3.94 -16.37
C LYS A 63 11.94 4.68 -17.65
N ASP A 64 11.88 6.01 -17.58
CA ASP A 64 11.53 6.92 -18.69
C ASP A 64 10.05 6.98 -19.15
N ARG A 65 9.19 6.01 -18.81
CA ARG A 65 7.77 6.04 -19.28
C ARG A 65 6.84 6.89 -18.43
N LEU A 66 7.12 7.03 -17.14
CA LEU A 66 6.22 7.67 -16.19
C LEU A 66 6.97 8.61 -15.23
N PRO A 67 7.56 9.72 -15.73
CA PRO A 67 8.38 10.63 -14.94
C PRO A 67 7.62 11.35 -13.81
N PHE A 68 6.28 11.32 -13.81
CA PHE A 68 5.43 11.97 -12.79
C PHE A 68 4.92 11.01 -11.72
N LEU A 69 5.15 9.71 -11.86
CA LEU A 69 4.79 8.70 -10.85
C LEU A 69 5.70 8.78 -9.61
N LEU A 70 6.82 9.51 -9.73
CA LEU A 70 7.99 9.45 -8.87
C LEU A 70 7.82 9.88 -7.41
N ASP A 71 6.64 10.31 -6.94
CA ASP A 71 6.43 10.66 -5.51
C ASP A 71 4.99 10.41 -5.04
N ARG A 72 4.25 9.49 -5.67
CA ARG A 72 2.82 9.25 -5.34
C ARG A 72 2.58 7.80 -4.98
N TRP A 73 3.13 7.41 -3.84
CA TRP A 73 3.11 6.02 -3.40
C TRP A 73 1.87 5.74 -2.54
N PRO A 74 1.17 4.63 -2.78
CA PRO A 74 0.39 4.02 -1.72
C PRO A 74 1.36 3.50 -0.65
N MET A 75 0.99 3.62 0.63
CA MET A 75 1.77 3.09 1.75
C MET A 75 0.85 2.42 2.76
N VAL A 76 1.39 1.42 3.45
CA VAL A 76 0.87 0.97 4.74
C VAL A 76 1.86 1.49 5.79
N VAL A 77 1.37 2.21 6.78
CA VAL A 77 2.20 2.88 7.79
C VAL A 77 1.79 2.36 9.16
N LYS A 78 2.75 1.91 9.97
CA LYS A 78 2.53 1.57 11.37
C LYS A 78 2.65 2.85 12.20
N LEU A 79 1.67 3.06 13.08
CA LEU A 79 1.55 4.26 13.93
C LEU A 79 1.62 3.92 15.42
N SER A 80 1.49 2.64 15.80
CA SER A 80 1.50 2.24 17.21
C SER A 80 2.19 0.89 17.43
N ASP A 81 2.67 0.67 18.66
CA ASP A 81 3.22 -0.62 19.10
C ASP A 81 2.15 -1.66 19.43
N ARG A 82 0.86 -1.35 19.26
CA ARG A 82 -0.24 -2.28 19.54
C ARG A 82 -0.41 -3.35 18.46
N VAL A 83 0.25 -3.15 17.31
CA VAL A 83 0.27 -4.07 16.17
C VAL A 83 1.70 -4.31 15.72
N GLU A 84 1.97 -5.50 15.20
CA GLU A 84 3.11 -5.73 14.32
C GLU A 84 2.68 -5.64 12.86
N VAL A 85 3.61 -5.24 12.00
CA VAL A 85 3.35 -5.04 10.57
C VAL A 85 4.41 -5.76 9.74
N GLU A 86 3.97 -6.67 8.89
CA GLU A 86 4.81 -7.37 7.92
C GLU A 86 4.45 -6.86 6.52
N TRP A 87 5.26 -5.96 5.98
CA TRP A 87 5.05 -5.42 4.63
C TRP A 87 5.36 -6.47 3.56
N PHE A 88 4.49 -6.58 2.57
CA PHE A 88 4.72 -7.43 1.42
C PHE A 88 5.60 -6.72 0.40
N LYS A 89 6.63 -7.43 -0.07
CA LYS A 89 7.44 -6.99 -1.20
C LYS A 89 6.58 -6.87 -2.44
N GLN A 90 6.65 -5.72 -3.10
CA GLN A 90 6.05 -5.56 -4.42
C GLN A 90 6.88 -6.32 -5.45
N VAL A 91 6.21 -7.13 -6.25
CA VAL A 91 6.81 -7.93 -7.31
C VAL A 91 6.33 -7.46 -8.68
N SER A 92 7.02 -7.93 -9.72
CA SER A 92 6.75 -7.59 -11.12
C SER A 92 5.28 -7.83 -11.52
N PRO A 93 4.78 -7.10 -12.55
CA PRO A 93 3.38 -7.18 -12.95
C PRO A 93 2.90 -8.62 -13.21
N ILE A 94 1.60 -8.89 -12.98
CA ILE A 94 0.89 -10.19 -13.06
C ILE A 94 1.32 -11.17 -14.17
N LYS A 95 1.85 -10.67 -15.29
CA LYS A 95 2.35 -11.50 -16.38
C LYS A 95 3.70 -12.19 -16.09
N ALA A 96 4.35 -11.87 -14.97
CA ALA A 96 5.72 -12.28 -14.66
C ALA A 96 5.88 -12.86 -13.24
N THR A 97 4.78 -13.21 -12.58
CA THR A 97 4.71 -13.45 -11.13
C THR A 97 4.34 -14.91 -10.83
N ALA A 98 4.94 -15.52 -9.80
CA ALA A 98 4.64 -16.89 -9.35
C ALA A 98 3.31 -16.97 -8.56
N GLU A 99 2.81 -18.19 -8.29
CA GLU A 99 1.49 -18.40 -7.67
C GLU A 99 1.39 -17.92 -6.21
N ASP A 100 2.53 -17.78 -5.51
CA ASP A 100 2.64 -17.37 -4.10
C ASP A 100 2.92 -15.87 -3.92
N GLU A 101 2.85 -15.09 -4.99
CA GLU A 101 3.28 -13.70 -5.03
C GLU A 101 2.09 -12.74 -5.29
N ILE A 102 2.04 -11.60 -4.57
CA ILE A 102 1.00 -10.57 -4.78
C ILE A 102 1.31 -9.77 -6.03
N ALA A 103 0.65 -10.14 -7.12
CA ALA A 103 0.89 -9.54 -8.41
C ALA A 103 -0.01 -8.33 -8.71
N VAL A 104 0.57 -7.27 -9.29
CA VAL A 104 -0.08 -5.96 -9.44
C VAL A 104 -0.23 -5.56 -10.92
N SER A 105 -1.26 -4.78 -11.29
CA SER A 105 -1.40 -4.31 -12.69
C SER A 105 -0.34 -3.29 -13.10
N GLY A 106 0.29 -2.66 -12.10
CA GLY A 106 1.49 -1.86 -12.25
C GLY A 106 2.17 -1.65 -10.89
N ILE A 107 3.51 -1.70 -10.86
CA ILE A 107 4.30 -1.42 -9.66
C ILE A 107 4.01 0.04 -9.24
N GLY A 108 3.85 0.28 -7.93
CA GLY A 108 3.55 1.62 -7.38
C GLY A 108 2.07 2.01 -7.32
N THR A 109 1.13 1.11 -7.64
CA THR A 109 -0.33 1.36 -7.49
C THR A 109 -0.96 0.73 -6.27
N ILE A 110 -0.21 -0.12 -5.56
CA ILE A 110 -0.67 -0.81 -4.36
C ILE A 110 0.48 -0.94 -3.37
N ALA A 111 0.17 -0.90 -2.08
CA ALA A 111 1.04 -1.34 -1.00
C ALA A 111 0.21 -2.24 -0.09
N ALA A 112 0.81 -3.32 0.41
CA ALA A 112 0.12 -4.26 1.26
C ALA A 112 1.00 -4.67 2.43
N ALA A 113 0.37 -4.98 3.56
CA ALA A 113 1.03 -5.56 4.71
C ALA A 113 0.07 -6.50 5.45
N ARG A 114 0.63 -7.50 6.13
CA ARG A 114 -0.08 -8.24 7.16
C ARG A 114 0.01 -7.44 8.46
N ILE A 115 -1.14 -7.13 9.03
CA ILE A 115 -1.28 -6.50 10.33
C ILE A 115 -1.53 -7.60 11.35
N ILE A 116 -0.73 -7.63 12.41
CA ILE A 116 -0.79 -8.64 13.46
C ILE A 116 -1.11 -7.92 14.78
N PRO A 117 -2.39 -7.81 15.15
CA PRO A 117 -2.78 -7.23 16.43
C PRO A 117 -2.37 -8.15 17.59
N ARG A 118 -2.09 -7.58 18.77
CA ARG A 118 -1.74 -8.38 19.97
C ARG A 118 -2.85 -9.32 20.43
N ASP A 119 -4.10 -8.86 20.35
CA ASP A 119 -5.26 -9.51 20.96
C ASP A 119 -6.37 -9.87 19.95
N ASP A 120 -6.07 -9.87 18.64
CA ASP A 120 -7.05 -10.08 17.57
C ASP A 120 -6.46 -10.89 16.41
N GLU A 121 -7.31 -11.36 15.50
CA GLU A 121 -6.86 -12.14 14.33
C GLU A 121 -6.05 -11.27 13.35
N PRO A 122 -4.92 -11.77 12.81
CA PRO A 122 -4.18 -11.09 11.77
C PRO A 122 -5.01 -10.89 10.51
N PHE A 123 -4.81 -9.76 9.83
CA PHE A 123 -5.48 -9.46 8.57
C PHE A 123 -4.53 -8.78 7.58
N ILE A 124 -4.86 -8.85 6.30
CA ILE A 124 -4.11 -8.13 5.27
C ILE A 124 -4.77 -6.77 5.04
N ALA A 125 -3.97 -5.73 5.17
CA ALA A 125 -4.36 -4.38 4.80
C ALA A 125 -3.71 -4.00 3.47
N VAL A 126 -4.47 -3.30 2.64
CA VAL A 126 -4.06 -2.93 1.28
C VAL A 126 -4.38 -1.47 1.05
N SER A 127 -3.35 -0.65 0.85
CA SER A 127 -3.52 0.68 0.29
C SER A 127 -3.43 0.59 -1.22
N MET A 128 -4.43 1.11 -1.93
CA MET A 128 -4.47 1.08 -3.38
C MET A 128 -4.86 2.43 -3.92
N TYR A 129 -4.15 2.87 -4.95
CA TYR A 129 -4.49 4.07 -5.69
C TYR A 129 -4.37 3.81 -7.18
N VAL A 130 -5.42 4.16 -7.91
CA VAL A 130 -5.38 4.16 -9.37
C VAL A 130 -5.23 5.61 -9.80
N CYS A 131 -4.02 5.98 -10.21
CA CYS A 131 -3.85 7.20 -11.00
C CYS A 131 -4.43 6.93 -12.39
N PRO A 132 -5.47 7.65 -12.83
CA PRO A 132 -5.91 7.56 -14.22
C PRO A 132 -4.87 8.27 -15.09
N LEU A 133 -3.78 7.57 -15.39
CA LEU A 133 -2.83 7.93 -16.44
C LEU A 133 -3.54 7.74 -17.78
N ASP A 134 -4.28 8.78 -18.19
CA ASP A 134 -4.86 9.08 -19.49
C ASP A 134 -5.74 8.01 -20.20
N ARG A 135 -7.03 8.34 -20.32
CA ARG A 135 -8.09 7.77 -21.18
C ARG A 135 -8.34 6.24 -21.09
N PRO A 136 -9.61 5.80 -21.21
CA PRO A 136 -9.93 4.38 -21.17
C PRO A 136 -9.31 3.64 -22.36
N THR A 137 -8.28 2.83 -22.13
CA THR A 137 -7.88 1.78 -23.08
C THR A 137 -8.71 0.52 -22.82
N PRO A 138 -9.29 -0.14 -23.85
CA PRO A 138 -10.34 -1.16 -23.66
C PRO A 138 -9.94 -2.45 -22.92
N ASN A 139 -8.63 -2.69 -22.69
CA ASN A 139 -8.11 -4.04 -22.37
C ASN A 139 -7.19 -4.11 -21.13
N ARG A 140 -7.32 -3.23 -20.14
CA ARG A 140 -6.69 -3.49 -18.83
C ARG A 140 -7.57 -4.43 -17.99
N PRO A 141 -7.00 -5.46 -17.32
CA PRO A 141 -7.75 -6.21 -16.33
C PRO A 141 -8.28 -5.23 -15.28
N ARG A 142 -9.59 -5.26 -15.04
CA ARG A 142 -10.24 -4.33 -14.13
C ARG A 142 -9.70 -4.58 -12.72
N THR A 143 -9.57 -3.53 -11.90
CA THR A 143 -9.17 -3.57 -10.48
C THR A 143 -9.80 -4.72 -9.68
N THR A 144 -11.01 -5.13 -10.08
CA THR A 144 -11.76 -6.26 -9.53
C THR A 144 -11.04 -7.61 -9.63
N GLU A 145 -10.17 -7.83 -10.62
CA GLU A 145 -9.44 -9.10 -10.82
C GLU A 145 -8.21 -9.21 -9.89
N ILE A 146 -7.58 -8.09 -9.55
CA ILE A 146 -6.49 -7.99 -8.58
C ILE A 146 -7.01 -8.31 -7.17
N LEU A 147 -8.13 -7.66 -6.80
CA LEU A 147 -8.78 -7.90 -5.51
C LEU A 147 -9.22 -9.37 -5.35
N ARG A 148 -9.68 -10.01 -6.43
CA ARG A 148 -10.04 -11.43 -6.40
C ARG A 148 -8.85 -12.35 -6.13
N ARG A 149 -7.64 -12.03 -6.61
CA ARG A 149 -6.44 -12.85 -6.33
C ARG A 149 -5.93 -12.67 -4.91
N ILE A 150 -5.92 -11.43 -4.40
CA ILE A 150 -5.59 -11.15 -2.99
C ILE A 150 -6.56 -11.89 -2.06
N CYS A 151 -7.85 -11.90 -2.39
CA CYS A 151 -8.88 -12.59 -1.61
C CYS A 151 -8.99 -14.10 -1.88
N ALA A 152 -8.29 -14.66 -2.88
CA ALA A 152 -8.34 -16.08 -3.24
C ALA A 152 -7.11 -16.89 -2.76
N SER A 153 -6.16 -16.25 -2.09
CA SER A 153 -5.15 -16.99 -1.32
C SER A 153 -5.87 -17.66 -0.13
N ASP A 154 -5.79 -19.00 -0.05
CA ASP A 154 -6.50 -19.88 0.91
C ASP A 154 -6.09 -19.67 2.40
N HIS A 155 -5.56 -18.50 2.75
CA HIS A 155 -5.15 -18.11 4.09
C HIS A 155 -5.98 -16.97 4.68
N LEU A 156 -7.02 -16.51 3.99
CA LEU A 156 -7.84 -15.38 4.44
C LEU A 156 -9.32 -15.77 4.46
N GLY A 157 -9.90 -15.73 5.66
CA GLY A 157 -11.34 -15.82 5.86
C GLY A 157 -12.10 -14.69 5.14
N PRO A 158 -13.45 -14.73 5.17
CA PRO A 158 -14.29 -13.84 4.36
C PRO A 158 -14.09 -12.36 4.73
N VAL A 159 -13.57 -11.58 3.77
CA VAL A 159 -13.37 -10.13 3.90
C VAL A 159 -14.71 -9.39 3.74
N ARG A 160 -15.13 -8.64 4.76
CA ARG A 160 -16.26 -7.70 4.68
C ARG A 160 -15.78 -6.34 4.18
N ILE A 161 -16.23 -5.96 2.98
CA ILE A 161 -16.05 -4.61 2.45
C ILE A 161 -17.19 -3.73 2.98
N HIS A 162 -16.88 -2.83 3.91
CA HIS A 162 -17.80 -1.75 4.29
C HIS A 162 -17.58 -0.56 3.34
N ARG A 163 -18.68 -0.09 2.73
CA ARG A 163 -18.72 1.08 1.84
C ARG A 163 -18.93 2.36 2.62
#